data_AF-A0A9D8ZU68-F1
#
_entry.id   AF-A0A9D8ZU68-F1
#
_cell.length_a   1.000
_cell.length_b   1.000
_cell.length_c   1.000
_cell.angle_alpha   90.00
_cell.angle_beta   90.00
_cell.angle_gamma   90.00
#
_symmetry.space_group_name_H-M   'P 1'
#
loop_
_entity.id
_entity.type
_entity.pdbx_description
1 polymer ?
#
loop_
_entity_poly.entity_id
_entity_poly.type
_entity_poly.pdbx_seq_one_letter_code
_entity_poly.pdbx_strand_id
1 'polypeptide(L)'
;MKTSDNIIINKIQEGDISAFERLFKSYYSPLCDYAYKYVKNPHVAEDQVQDIFTNIWEKKKTGILREASNLTYIGLPVINL
;
A
#
# COMPACT_ATOMS: atom_id res chain seq x y z
N MET A 1 7.13 -15.90 -0.52
CA MET A 1 7.29 -14.63 -1.25
C MET A 1 7.92 -14.92 -2.60
N LYS A 2 7.26 -14.57 -3.71
CA LYS A 2 7.82 -14.73 -5.06
C LYS A 2 8.91 -13.69 -5.26
N THR A 3 10.08 -14.11 -5.74
CA THR A 3 11.28 -13.28 -5.98
C THR A 3 10.99 -12.00 -6.80
N SER A 4 9.93 -12.01 -7.61
CA SER A 4 9.46 -10.90 -8.44
C SER A 4 9.01 -9.67 -7.65
N ASP A 5 8.33 -9.86 -6.51
CA ASP A 5 7.73 -8.77 -5.74
C ASP A 5 8.82 -7.95 -5.02
N ASN A 6 9.85 -8.64 -4.51
CA ASN A 6 11.01 -8.00 -3.89
C ASN A 6 11.80 -7.13 -4.88
N ILE A 7 11.88 -7.53 -6.16
CA ILE A 7 12.56 -6.73 -7.20
C ILE A 7 11.78 -5.44 -7.47
N ILE A 8 10.46 -5.51 -7.55
CA ILE A 8 9.62 -4.33 -7.78
C ILE A 8 9.71 -3.37 -6.59
N ILE A 9 9.66 -3.90 -5.37
CA ILE A 9 9.84 -3.09 -4.15
C ILE A 9 11.19 -2.38 -4.16
N ASN A 10 12.30 -3.10 -4.39
CA ASN A 10 13.63 -2.50 -4.43
C ASN A 10 13.73 -1.37 -5.47
N LYS A 11 13.19 -1.56 -6.67
CA LYS A 11 13.13 -0.52 -7.70
C LYS A 11 12.34 0.71 -7.25
N ILE A 12 11.22 0.52 -6.56
CA ILE A 12 10.44 1.62 -5.98
C ILE A 12 11.27 2.36 -4.91
N GLN A 13 12.04 1.65 -4.08
CA GLN A 13 12.92 2.27 -3.08
C GLN A 13 14.04 3.11 -3.71
N GLU A 14 14.56 2.68 -4.87
CA GLU A 14 15.53 3.41 -5.69
C GLU A 14 14.91 4.63 -6.39
N GLY A 15 13.58 4.78 -6.37
CA GLY A 15 12.86 5.89 -6.96
C GLY A 15 12.40 5.64 -8.41
N ASP A 16 12.35 4.39 -8.86
CA ASP A 16 11.82 4.02 -10.18
C ASP A 16 10.31 4.30 -10.23
N ILE A 17 9.96 5.42 -10.87
CA ILE A 17 8.58 5.87 -11.08
C ILE A 17 7.79 4.85 -11.92
N SER A 18 8.43 4.18 -12.88
CA SER A 18 7.75 3.23 -13.76
C SER A 18 7.35 1.96 -13.00
N ALA A 19 8.20 1.51 -12.09
CA ALA A 19 7.88 0.39 -11.20
C ALA A 19 6.71 0.75 -10.27
N PHE A 20 6.70 1.96 -9.71
CA PHE A 20 5.61 2.44 -8.87
C PHE A 20 4.29 2.61 -9.66
N GLU A 21 4.34 3.17 -10.87
CA GLU A 21 3.16 3.33 -11.72
C GLU A 21 2.53 1.99 -12.09
N ARG A 22 3.36 0.98 -12.39
CA ARG A 22 2.87 -0.38 -12.68
C ARG A 22 2.18 -1.01 -11.47
N LEU A 23 2.75 -0.82 -10.28
CA LEU A 23 2.15 -1.27 -9.03
C LEU A 23 0.81 -0.54 -8.77
N PHE A 24 0.81 0.79 -8.89
CA PHE A 24 -0.38 1.61 -8.75
C PHE A 24 -1.50 1.16 -9.69
N LYS A 25 -1.24 1.06 -11.00
CA LYS A 25 -2.26 0.62 -11.98
C LYS A 25 -2.81 -0.78 -11.72
N SER A 26 -2.00 -1.66 -11.11
CA SER A 26 -2.40 -3.05 -10.85
C SER A 26 -3.26 -3.17 -9.58
N TYR A 27 -3.05 -2.31 -8.58
CA TYR A 27 -3.66 -2.45 -7.26
C TYR A 27 -4.64 -1.35 -6.89
N TYR A 28 -4.60 -0.18 -7.53
CA TYR A 28 -5.46 0.95 -7.18
C TYR A 28 -6.95 0.60 -7.26
N SER A 29 -7.43 0.17 -8.43
CA SER A 29 -8.85 -0.16 -8.61
C SER A 29 -9.33 -1.31 -7.70
N PRO A 30 -8.62 -2.45 -7.59
CA PRO A 30 -9.02 -3.51 -6.65
C PRO A 30 -9.06 -3.06 -5.18
N LEU A 31 -8.15 -2.15 -4.78
CA LEU A 31 -8.14 -1.61 -3.43
C LEU A 31 -9.27 -0.62 -3.20
N CYS A 32 -9.62 0.22 -4.18
CA CYS A 32 -10.79 1.09 -4.11
C CYS A 32 -12.08 0.26 -3.97
N ASP A 33 -12.24 -0.79 -4.77
CA ASP A 33 -13.37 -1.71 -4.66
C ASP A 33 -13.42 -2.41 -3.30
N TYR A 34 -12.26 -2.75 -2.74
CA TYR A 34 -12.17 -3.34 -1.41
C TYR A 34 -12.54 -2.33 -0.31
N ALA A 35 -11.96 -1.13 -0.33
CA ALA A 35 -12.24 -0.06 0.63
C ALA A 35 -13.73 0.33 0.58
N TYR A 36 -14.32 0.42 -0.62
CA TYR A 36 -15.73 0.71 -0.82
C TYR A 36 -16.65 -0.27 -0.08
N LYS A 37 -16.26 -1.54 0.08
CA LYS A 37 -17.05 -2.52 0.84
C LYS A 37 -17.24 -2.10 2.31
N TYR A 38 -16.32 -1.31 2.87
CA TYR A 38 -16.36 -0.83 4.24
C TYR A 38 -16.94 0.57 4.35
N VAL A 39 -16.46 1.52 3.54
CA VAL A 39 -16.84 2.94 3.67
C VAL A 39 -18.14 3.29 2.95
N LYS A 40 -18.60 2.43 2.01
CA LYS A 40 -19.81 2.62 1.19
C LYS A 40 -19.90 3.98 0.48
N ASN A 41 -18.77 4.65 0.29
CA ASN A 41 -18.64 5.92 -0.38
C ASN A 41 -17.43 5.84 -1.33
N PRO A 42 -17.62 5.97 -2.65
CA PRO A 42 -16.55 5.82 -3.63
C PRO A 42 -15.47 6.89 -3.47
N HIS A 43 -15.85 8.14 -3.17
CA HIS A 43 -14.88 9.23 -2.99
C HIS A 43 -13.99 8.99 -1.77
N VAL A 44 -14.59 8.59 -0.64
CA VAL A 44 -13.82 8.25 0.57
C VAL A 44 -12.93 7.02 0.33
N ALA A 45 -13.39 6.05 -0.45
CA ALA A 45 -12.59 4.87 -0.79
C ALA A 45 -11.37 5.24 -1.64
N GLU A 46 -11.56 6.08 -2.66
CA GLU A 46 -10.50 6.59 -3.52
C GLU A 46 -9.48 7.41 -2.72
N ASP A 47 -9.94 8.37 -1.91
CA ASP A 47 -9.06 9.22 -1.09
C ASP A 47 -8.19 8.38 -0.14
N GLN A 48 -8.78 7.40 0.55
CA GLN A 48 -8.03 6.52 1.46
C GLN A 48 -6.98 5.67 0.72
N VAL A 49 -7.33 5.13 -0.45
CA VAL A 49 -6.40 4.34 -1.25
C VAL A 49 -5.28 5.22 -1.81
N GLN A 50 -5.61 6.43 -2.26
CA GLN A 50 -4.63 7.42 -2.72
C GLN A 50 -3.65 7.81 -1.60
N ASP A 51 -4.12 8.02 -0.38
CA ASP A 51 -3.26 8.28 0.79
C ASP A 51 -2.31 7.12 1.07
N ILE A 52 -2.78 5.88 0.93
CA ILE A 52 -1.92 4.69 1.11
C ILE A 52 -0.79 4.67 0.08
N PHE A 53 -1.10 4.88 -1.20
CA PHE A 53 -0.06 4.92 -2.26
C PHE A 53 0.89 6.11 -2.10
N THR A 54 0.38 7.27 -1.71
CA THR A 54 1.20 8.47 -1.45
C THR A 54 2.15 8.21 -0.29
N ASN A 55 1.67 7.62 0.80
CA ASN A 55 2.50 7.18 1.91
C ASN A 55 3.58 6.18 1.47
N ILE A 56 3.23 5.19 0.64
CA ILE A 56 4.21 4.23 0.11
C ILE A 56 5.30 4.95 -0.69
N TRP A 57 4.94 5.91 -1.54
CA TRP A 57 5.89 6.66 -2.35
C TRP A 57 6.79 7.58 -1.52
N GLU A 58 6.26 8.27 -0.52
CA GLU A 58 7.02 9.13 0.38
C GLU A 58 7.94 8.31 1.29
N LYS A 59 7.42 7.20 1.82
CA LYS A 59 8.11 6.29 2.74
C LYS A 59 8.87 5.18 2.02
N LYS A 60 9.06 5.30 0.69
CA LYS A 60 9.79 4.31 -0.14
C LYS A 60 11.18 3.96 0.42
N LYS A 61 11.82 4.91 1.11
CA LYS A 61 13.13 4.75 1.74
C LYS A 61 13.10 4.29 3.20
N THR A 62 11.97 4.37 3.90
CA THR A 62 11.91 4.14 5.36
C THR A 62 11.62 2.68 5.77
N GLY A 63 11.87 1.70 4.90
CA GLY A 63 11.87 0.27 5.29
C GLY A 63 10.51 -0.35 5.65
N ILE A 64 9.41 0.42 5.67
CA ILE A 64 8.05 -0.05 6.01
C ILE A 64 7.58 -1.17 5.06
N LEU A 65 8.07 -1.19 3.81
CA LEU A 65 7.77 -2.25 2.85
C LEU A 65 8.36 -3.62 3.22
N ARG A 66 9.26 -3.73 4.21
CA ARG A 66 9.76 -5.01 4.74
C ARG A 66 8.86 -5.61 5.82
N GLU A 67 7.96 -4.84 6.43
CA GLU A 67 7.12 -5.31 7.55
C GLU A 67 5.77 -5.89 7.11
N ALA A 68 5.28 -5.57 5.91
CA ALA A 68 4.05 -6.18 5.37
C ALA A 68 4.14 -7.70 5.16
N SER A 69 5.36 -8.26 5.17
CA SER A 69 5.62 -9.71 5.18
C SER A 69 5.55 -10.37 6.56
N ASN A 70 5.43 -9.60 7.65
CA ASN A 70 5.45 -10.09 9.03
C ASN A 70 4.15 -9.73 9.78
N LEU A 71 2.99 -10.17 9.28
CA LEU A 71 1.74 -10.09 10.06
C LEU A 71 1.71 -11.15 11.18
N THR A 72 2.56 -10.99 12.19
CA THR A 72 2.47 -11.76 13.45
C THR A 72 2.68 -10.90 14.71
N TYR A 73 2.99 -9.62 14.60
CA TYR A 73 2.97 -8.69 15.73
C TYR A 73 2.28 -7.44 15.20
N ILE A 74 1.08 -7.05 15.64
CA ILE A 74 0.77 -6.66 17.01
C ILE A 74 -0.76 -6.73 17.17
N GLY A 75 -1.23 -7.66 18.00
CA GLY A 75 -2.44 -7.41 18.76
C GLY A 75 -2.12 -6.34 19.80
N LEU A 76 -2.83 -5.22 19.75
CA LEU A 76 -3.38 -4.49 20.91
C LEU A 76 -4.38 -3.43 20.36
N PRO A 77 -5.48 -3.18 21.09
CA PRO A 77 -6.66 -2.49 20.59
C PRO A 77 -6.43 -0.98 20.54
N VAL A 78 -6.44 -0.39 19.34
CA VAL A 78 -6.62 1.05 19.17
C VAL A 78 -7.99 1.29 18.56
N ILE A 79 -9.01 0.86 19.29
CA ILE A 79 -10.34 1.46 19.23
C ILE A 79 -10.57 2.02 20.63
N ASN A 80 -9.99 3.18 20.88
CA ASN A 80 -10.48 4.09 21.90
C ASN A 80 -10.13 5.52 21.49
N LEU A 81 -10.95 6.06 20.61
CA LEU A 81 -11.55 7.41 20.60
C LEU A 81 -12.29 7.59 19.27
#